data_AF-A0A9E5PJ57-F1
#
_entry.id   AF-A0A9E5PJ57-F1
#
_cell.length_a   1.000
_cell.length_b   1.000
_cell.length_c   1.000
_cell.angle_alpha   90.00
_cell.angle_beta   90.00
_cell.angle_gamma   90.00
#
_symmetry.space_group_name_H-M   'P 1'
#
loop_
_entity.id
_entity.type
_entity.pdbx_description
1 polymer ?
#
loop_
_entity_poly.entity_id
_entity_poly.type
_entity_poly.pdbx_seq_one_letter_code
_entity_poly.pdbx_strand_id
1 'polypeptide(L)' 'MKVLYTSGYADSEVTRHGLVAPGVEFLQKPYTPSELVVRIRSVLD' A
#
# COMPACT_ATOMS: atom_id res chain seq x y z
N MET A 1 1.82 15.22 -4.89
CA MET A 1 1.96 13.97 -5.68
C MET A 1 1.42 12.84 -4.83
N LYS A 2 0.53 12.02 -5.37
CA LYS A 2 -0.15 10.95 -4.63
C LYS A 2 0.53 9.62 -4.97
N VAL A 3 0.94 8.86 -3.95
CA VAL A 3 1.78 7.65 -4.10
C VAL A 3 1.13 6.50 -3.35
N LEU A 4 0.90 5.39 -4.04
CA LEU A 4 0.44 4.12 -3.47
C LEU A 4 1.61 3.12 -3.52
N TYR A 5 2.04 2.67 -2.36
CA TYR A 5 3.07 1.64 -2.24
C TYR A 5 2.42 0.25 -2.32
N THR A 6 2.99 -0.63 -3.13
CA THR A 6 2.54 -2.04 -3.23
C THR A 6 3.66 -2.95 -2.78
N SER A 7 3.32 -4.03 -2.07
CA SER A 7 4.35 -4.93 -1.54
C SER A 7 5.07 -5.71 -2.65
N GLY A 8 6.36 -5.93 -2.46
CA GLY A 8 7.28 -6.66 -3.34
C GLY A 8 8.72 -6.69 -2.81
N TYR A 9 8.95 -6.09 -1.64
CA TYR A 9 10.14 -6.21 -0.81
C TYR A 9 9.64 -6.29 0.64
N ALA A 10 10.12 -7.30 1.35
CA ALA A 10 9.87 -7.60 2.76
C ALA A 10 8.41 -7.85 3.16
N ASP A 11 7.93 -9.06 2.85
CA ASP A 11 6.74 -9.70 3.46
C ASP A 11 6.85 -9.81 5.00
N SER A 12 8.02 -9.56 5.58
CA SER A 12 8.32 -9.75 7.01
C SER A 12 8.81 -8.52 7.77
N GLU A 13 9.25 -7.43 7.10
CA GLU A 13 9.90 -6.30 7.81
C GLU A 13 9.10 -5.00 7.82
N VAL A 14 8.28 -4.71 6.81
CA VAL A 14 7.52 -3.44 6.74
C VAL A 14 6.48 -3.36 7.86
N THR A 15 5.84 -4.48 8.20
CA THR A 15 4.87 -4.57 9.29
C THR A 15 5.53 -4.58 10.67
N ARG A 16 6.79 -5.05 10.77
CA ARG A 16 7.49 -5.24 12.05
C ARG A 16 8.26 -4.01 12.52
N HIS A 17 8.65 -3.12 11.60
CA HIS A 17 9.47 -1.95 11.89
C HIS A 17 8.75 -0.58 11.85
N GLY A 18 7.42 -0.54 11.72
CA GLY A 18 6.67 0.73 11.81
C GLY A 18 7.05 1.76 10.74
N LEU A 19 7.56 1.30 9.59
CA LEU A 19 8.03 2.15 8.49
C LEU A 19 6.91 2.65 7.57
N VAL A 20 5.66 2.29 7.84
CA VAL A 20 4.50 2.98 7.24
C VAL A 20 4.28 4.25 8.06
N ALA A 21 5.02 5.30 7.70
CA ALA A 21 4.81 6.61 8.31
C ALA A 21 3.33 7.01 8.20
N PRO A 22 2.77 7.76 9.17
CA PRO A 22 1.43 8.30 9.07
C PRO A 22 1.23 9.00 7.72
N GLY A 23 0.26 8.53 6.92
CA GLY A 23 0.00 9.04 5.56
C GLY A 23 0.61 8.23 4.41
N VAL A 24 1.25 7.09 4.69
CA VAL A 24 1.68 6.15 3.64
C VAL A 24 0.53 5.23 3.25
N GLU A 25 0.07 5.37 2.01
CA GLU A 25 -0.93 4.49 1.42
C GLU A 25 -0.27 3.20 0.92
N PHE A 26 -0.68 2.06 1.47
CA PHE A 26 -0.08 0.76 1.21
C PHE A 26 -1.11 -0.30 0.81
N LEU A 27 -0.73 -1.16 -0.14
CA LEU A 27 -1.52 -2.33 -0.58
C LEU A 27 -0.64 -3.59 -0.59
N GLN A 28 -1.00 -4.57 0.24
CA GLN A 28 -0.29 -5.84 0.39
C GLN A 28 -0.67 -6.82 -0.72
N LYS A 29 0.31 -7.51 -1.30
CA LYS A 29 0.08 -8.65 -2.21
C LYS A 29 -0.22 -9.96 -1.44
N PRO A 30 -0.95 -10.91 -2.03
CA PRO A 30 -1.64 -10.78 -3.31
C PRO A 30 -2.89 -9.89 -3.19
N TYR A 31 -3.17 -9.12 -4.24
CA TYR A 31 -4.39 -8.34 -4.36
C TYR A 31 -5.02 -8.58 -5.73
N THR A 32 -6.32 -8.40 -5.80
CA THR A 32 -7.12 -8.41 -7.03
C THR A 32 -7.06 -7.05 -7.73
N PRO A 33 -7.33 -7.00 -9.05
CA PRO A 33 -7.45 -5.73 -9.77
C PRO A 33 -8.51 -4.79 -9.18
N SER A 34 -9.61 -5.32 -8.64
CA SER A 34 -10.65 -4.54 -7.98
C SER A 34 -10.14 -3.84 -6.72
N GLU A 35 -9.36 -4.54 -5.89
CA GLU A 35 -8.78 -3.97 -4.66
C GLU A 35 -7.79 -2.85 -5.00
N LEU A 36 -7.01 -3.01 -6.07
CA LEU A 36 -6.12 -1.96 -6.56
C LEU A 36 -6.89 -0.69 -6.99
N VAL A 37 -7.98 -0.84 -7.74
CA VAL A 37 -8.80 0.30 -8.20
C VAL A 37 -9.41 1.06 -7.04
N VAL A 38 -9.97 0.35 -6.05
CA VAL A 38 -10.54 0.97 -4.86
C VAL A 38 -9.48 1.77 -4.11
N ARG A 39 -8.28 1.20 -3.95
CA ARG A 39 -7.18 1.87 -3.25
C ARG A 39 -6.70 3.11 -4.00
N ILE A 40 -6.54 3.02 -5.32
CA ILE A 40 -6.16 4.17 -6.16
C ILE A 40 -7.18 5.30 -6.04
N ARG A 41 -8.49 5.00 -6.08
CA ARG A 41 -9.53 6.03 -5.90
C ARG A 41 -9.44 6.69 -4.52
N SER A 42 -9.33 5.88 -3.46
CA SER A 42 -9.14 6.39 -2.09
C SER A 42 -7.91 7.28 -1.93
N VAL A 43 -6.86 7.05 -2.71
CA VAL A 43 -5.67 7.90 -2.71
C VAL A 43 -5.91 9.17 -3.55
N LEU A 44 -6.63 9.08 -4.68
CA LEU A 44 -6.87 10.17 -5.65
C LEU A 44 -7.99 11.14 -5.28
N ASP A 45 -8.95 10.73 -4.48
CA ASP A 45 -9.94 11.60 -3.84
C ASP A 45 -9.33 12.40 -2.67
#